data_AF-A0A0F9J4B5-F1
#
_entry.id   AF-A0A0F9J4B5-F1
#
_cell.length_a   1.000
_cell.length_b   1.000
_cell.length_c   1.000
_cell.angle_alpha   90.00
_cell.angle_beta   90.00
_cell.angle_gamma   90.00
#
_symmetry.space_group_name_H-M   'P 1'
#
loop_
_entity.id
_entity.type
_entity.pdbx_description
1 polymer ?
#
loop_
_entity_poly.entity_id
_entity_poly.type
_entity_poly.pdbx_seq_one_letter_code
_entity_poly.pdbx_strand_id
1 'polypeptide(L)' 'MDYKEWIQNKAEELAQEQYDTEYYDLNDYQMAALYHQAEEAHKDYTAAMMDAACEAELDRRLGL' A
#
# COMPACT_ATOMS: atom_id res chain seq x y z
N MET A 1 -4.53 -4.89 11.45
CA MET A 1 -4.32 -5.28 10.05
C MET A 1 -2.85 -5.62 9.91
N ASP A 2 -2.56 -6.87 9.56
CA ASP A 2 -1.18 -7.34 9.36
C ASP A 2 -0.60 -6.77 8.05
N TYR A 3 0.72 -6.65 7.95
CA TYR A 3 1.40 -6.21 6.72
C TYR A 3 0.99 -7.08 5.54
N LYS A 4 0.99 -8.41 5.71
CA LYS A 4 0.62 -9.35 4.65
C LYS A 4 -0.84 -9.19 4.22
N GLU A 5 -1.73 -8.92 5.17
CA GLU A 5 -3.15 -8.71 4.92
C GLU A 5 -3.38 -7.41 4.13
N TRP A 6 -2.67 -6.33 4.48
CA TRP A 6 -2.75 -5.07 3.72
C TRP A 6 -2.28 -5.25 2.27
N ILE A 7 -1.14 -5.93 2.07
CA ILE A 7 -0.58 -6.17 0.74
C ILE A 7 -1.53 -7.02 -0.10
N GLN A 8 -2.10 -8.07 0.47
CA GLN A 8 -3.04 -8.93 -0.23
C GLN A 8 -4.30 -8.17 -0.64
N ASN A 9 -4.91 -7.40 0.28
CA ASN A 9 -6.07 -6.58 -0.03
C ASN A 9 -5.76 -5.57 -1.14
N LYS A 10 -4.57 -4.94 -1.10
CA LYS A 10 -4.20 -3.97 -2.12
C LYS A 10 -3.94 -4.64 -3.48
N ALA A 11 -3.35 -5.83 -3.51
CA ALA A 11 -3.17 -6.59 -4.73
C ALA A 11 -4.53 -7.01 -5.35
N GLU A 12 -5.51 -7.35 -4.53
CA GLU A 12 -6.89 -7.64 -4.96
C GLU A 12 -7.60 -6.41 -5.53
N GLU A 13 -7.47 -5.25 -4.89
CA GLU A 13 -7.96 -3.98 -5.44
C GLU A 13 -7.32 -3.68 -6.81
N LEU A 14 -6.01 -3.84 -6.94
CA LEU A 14 -5.30 -3.58 -8.19
C LEU A 14 -5.70 -4.57 -9.30
N ALA A 15 -6.03 -5.82 -8.95
CA ALA A 15 -6.53 -6.80 -9.92
C ALA A 15 -7.86 -6.34 -10.51
N GLN A 16 -8.77 -5.86 -9.67
CA GLN A 16 -10.04 -5.30 -10.12
C GLN A 16 -9.82 -4.01 -10.95
N GLU A 17 -8.96 -3.11 -10.51
CA GLU A 17 -8.71 -1.82 -11.18
C GLU A 17 -8.04 -1.97 -12.56
N GLN A 18 -7.08 -2.90 -12.69
CA GLN A 18 -6.26 -3.02 -13.91
C GLN A 18 -6.79 -4.05 -14.90
N TYR A 19 -7.43 -5.11 -14.41
CA TYR A 19 -7.82 -6.26 -15.22
C TYR A 19 -9.31 -6.59 -15.15
N ASP A 20 -10.09 -5.90 -14.32
CA ASP A 20 -11.53 -6.16 -14.09
C ASP A 20 -11.82 -7.62 -13.73
N THR A 21 -10.93 -8.22 -12.92
CA THR A 21 -10.99 -9.63 -12.55
C THR A 21 -10.45 -9.85 -11.12
N GLU A 22 -10.71 -11.02 -10.55
CA GLU A 22 -10.22 -11.38 -9.23
C GLU A 22 -8.72 -11.71 -9.28
N TYR A 23 -7.99 -11.38 -8.21
CA TYR A 23 -6.54 -11.60 -8.13
C TYR A 23 -6.13 -13.05 -8.38
N TYR A 24 -6.92 -14.01 -7.90
CA TYR A 24 -6.62 -15.45 -8.03
C TYR A 24 -6.95 -16.03 -9.41
N ASP A 25 -7.62 -15.26 -10.28
CA ASP A 25 -7.90 -15.64 -11.67
C ASP A 25 -6.77 -15.21 -12.63
N LEU A 26 -5.84 -14.38 -12.15
CA LEU A 26 -4.68 -13.92 -12.90
C LEU A 26 -3.63 -15.02 -13.04
N ASN A 27 -2.77 -14.89 -14.05
CA ASN A 27 -1.59 -15.76 -14.14
C ASN A 27 -0.52 -15.35 -13.12
N ASP A 28 0.41 -16.27 -12.84
CA ASP A 28 1.47 -16.08 -11.84
C ASP A 28 2.30 -14.79 -12.05
N TYR A 29 2.54 -14.38 -13.31
CA TYR A 29 3.30 -13.16 -13.60
C TYR A 29 2.51 -11.90 -13.22
N GLN A 30 1.22 -11.88 -13.55
CA GLN A 30 0.34 -10.76 -13.20
C GLN A 30 0.15 -10.68 -11.69
N MET A 31 -0.09 -11.81 -11.02
CA MET A 31 -0.18 -11.87 -9.56
C MET A 31 1.07 -11.32 -8.89
N ALA A 32 2.26 -11.78 -9.31
CA ALA A 32 3.53 -11.31 -8.76
C ALA A 32 3.75 -9.80 -9.02
N ALA A 33 3.39 -9.29 -10.19
CA ALA A 33 3.50 -7.88 -10.52
C ALA A 33 2.59 -7.00 -9.63
N LEU A 34 1.34 -7.42 -9.42
CA LEU A 34 0.40 -6.70 -8.56
C LEU A 34 0.81 -6.77 -7.09
N TYR A 35 1.33 -7.91 -6.63
CA TYR A 35 1.86 -8.06 -5.28
C TYR A 35 3.04 -7.11 -5.03
N HIS A 36 3.99 -7.04 -5.97
CA HIS A 36 5.10 -6.08 -5.89
C HIS A 36 4.61 -4.62 -5.92
N GLN A 37 3.62 -4.31 -6.74
CA GLN A 37 3.03 -2.96 -6.78
C GLN A 37 2.35 -2.60 -5.45
N ALA A 38 1.67 -3.55 -4.82
CA ALA A 38 1.13 -3.39 -3.47
C ALA A 38 2.26 -3.17 -2.45
N GLU A 39 3.39 -3.87 -2.53
CA GLU A 39 4.55 -3.64 -1.66
C GLU A 39 5.11 -2.22 -1.77
N GLU A 40 5.25 -1.70 -2.99
CA GLU A 40 5.68 -0.32 -3.20
C GLU A 40 4.66 0.68 -2.63
N ALA A 41 3.36 0.45 -2.86
CA ALA A 41 2.31 1.32 -2.30
C ALA A 41 2.32 1.34 -0.76
N HIS A 42 2.65 0.22 -0.11
CA HIS A 42 2.78 0.18 1.35
C HIS A 42 4.01 0.99 1.83
N LYS A 43 5.12 0.96 1.09
CA LYS A 43 6.30 1.77 1.42
C LYS A 43 5.97 3.25 1.34
N ASP A 44 5.28 3.69 0.29
CA ASP A 44 4.86 5.08 0.14
C ASP A 44 3.87 5.49 1.25
N TYR A 45 2.91 4.63 1.57
CA TYR A 45 1.96 4.86 2.66
C TYR A 45 2.67 5.03 4.01
N THR A 46 3.61 4.14 4.33
CA THR A 46 4.36 4.20 5.59
C THR A 46 5.30 5.40 5.66
N ALA A 47 5.94 5.78 4.54
CA ALA A 47 6.73 7.00 4.46
C ALA A 47 5.86 8.24 4.74
N ALA A 48 4.70 8.36 4.07
CA ALA A 48 3.78 9.47 4.29
C ALA A 48 3.27 9.56 5.74
N MET A 49 3.01 8.41 6.39
CA MET A 49 2.65 8.38 7.80
C MET A 49 3.79 8.87 8.71
N MET A 50 5.03 8.49 8.42
CA MET A 50 6.20 8.95 9.18
C MET A 50 6.40 10.46 9.01
N ASP A 51 6.28 10.97 7.80
CA ASP A 51 6.41 12.41 7.52
C ASP A 51 5.33 13.20 8.28
N ALA A 52 4.07 12.77 8.21
CA ALA A 52 2.98 13.40 8.94
C ALA A 52 3.17 13.36 10.47
N ALA A 53 3.71 12.26 11.01
CA ALA A 53 4.03 12.16 12.43
C ALA A 53 5.18 13.09 12.85
N CYS A 54 6.19 13.24 12.00
CA CYS A 54 7.29 14.18 12.20
C CYS A 54 6.80 15.63 12.18
N GLU A 55 5.96 16.00 11.21
CA GLU A 55 5.34 17.33 11.12
C GLU A 55 4.50 17.64 12.37
N ALA A 56 3.63 16.71 12.78
CA ALA A 56 2.81 16.89 13.98
C ALA A 56 3.65 17.08 15.26
N GLU A 57 4.77 16.37 15.40
CA GLU A 57 5.68 16.55 16.54
C GLU A 57 6.46 17.87 16.46
N LEU A 58 6.82 18.34 15.26
CA LEU A 58 7.42 19.66 15.05
C LEU A 58 6.44 20.77 15.45
N ASP A 59 5.19 20.70 14.98
CA ASP A 59 4.14 21.65 15.36
C ASP A 59 3.93 21.66 16.88
N ARG A 60 3.85 20.49 17.50
CA ARG A 60 3.71 20.36 18.97
C ARG A 60 4.88 21.00 19.73
N ARG A 61 6.11 20.88 19.22
CA ARG A 61 7.32 21.45 19.85
C ARG A 61 7.47 22.95 19.60
N LEU A 62 7.03 23.42 18.45
CA LEU A 62 7.21 24.81 18.01
C LEU A 62 5.99 25.69 18.29
N GLY A 63 4.85 25.12 18.66
CA GLY A 63 3.63 25.83 19.01
C GLY A 63 2.98 26.56 17.83
N LEU A 64 3.16 26.04 16.61
CA LEU A 64 2.41 26.44 15.41
C LEU A 64 0.98 25.88 15.47
#